data_AF-A0A1F3SHG8-F1
#
_entry.id   AF-A0A1F3SHG8-F1
#
_cell.length_a   1.000
_cell.length_b   1.000
_cell.length_c   1.000
_cell.angle_alpha   90.00
_cell.angle_beta   90.00
_cell.angle_gamma   90.00
#
_symmetry.space_group_name_H-M   'P 1'
#
loop_
_entity.id
_entity.type
_entity.pdbx_description
1 polymer ?
#
loop_
_entity_poly.entity_id
_entity_poly.type
_entity_poly.pdbx_seq_one_letter_code
_entity_poly.pdbx_strand_id
1 'polypeptide(L)' 'MTDSNILKKLILASGLPHDIAQKEIERIASASGKNSDNLTLDELRELLANYLQDVLLKAKDEFSL' A
#
# COMPACT_ATOMS: atom_id res chain seq x y z
N MET A 1 16.26 17.46 0.03
CA MET A 1 14.85 17.82 0.27
C MET A 1 14.29 16.73 1.15
N THR A 2 13.87 17.06 2.36
CA THR A 2 13.57 16.08 3.41
C THR A 2 12.48 15.11 2.95
N ASP A 3 12.86 13.83 2.87
CA ASP A 3 12.04 12.62 2.68
C ASP A 3 11.02 12.42 3.81
N SER A 4 10.32 13.50 4.16
CA SER A 4 9.31 13.53 5.21
C SER A 4 8.06 12.84 4.69
N ASN A 5 8.13 11.51 4.80
CA ASN A 5 7.10 10.49 4.86
C ASN A 5 6.06 10.53 3.72
N ILE A 6 6.46 10.02 2.54
CA ILE A 6 5.58 9.77 1.39
C ILE A 6 4.33 8.95 1.80
N LEU A 7 4.50 7.98 2.71
CA LEU A 7 3.41 7.17 3.25
C LEU A 7 2.32 8.05 3.87
N LYS A 8 2.71 8.99 4.73
CA LYS A 8 1.79 9.90 5.40
C LYS A 8 1.02 10.76 4.38
N LYS A 9 1.68 11.23 3.33
CA LYS A 9 1.05 12.00 2.25
C LYS A 9 0.04 11.15 1.47
N LEU A 10 0.39 9.91 1.15
CA LEU A 10 -0.50 8.96 0.49
C LEU A 10 -1.74 8.69 1.34
N ILE A 11 -1.55 8.35 2.63
CA ILE A 11 -2.65 8.06 3.55
C ILE A 11 -3.61 9.25 3.63
N LEU A 12 -3.09 10.47 3.81
CA LEU A 12 -3.91 11.68 3.83
C LEU A 12 -4.65 11.91 2.50
N ALA A 13 -3.99 11.70 1.36
CA ALA A 13 -4.58 11.90 0.04
C ALA A 13 -5.64 10.84 -0.31
N SER A 14 -5.54 9.64 0.26
CA SER A 14 -6.47 8.54 -0.02
C SER A 14 -7.87 8.74 0.59
N GLY A 15 -8.00 9.61 1.59
CA GLY A 15 -9.24 9.76 2.37
C GLY A 15 -9.57 8.56 3.26
N LEU A 16 -8.68 7.58 3.36
CA LEU A 16 -8.85 6.41 4.22
C LEU A 16 -8.55 6.76 5.69
N PRO A 17 -9.17 6.05 6.65
CA PRO A 17 -8.79 6.14 8.05
C PRO A 17 -7.30 5.85 8.23
N HIS A 18 -6.60 6.77 8.89
CA HIS A 18 -5.13 6.77 8.93
C HIS A 18 -4.55 5.51 9.56
N ASP A 19 -5.16 5.04 10.64
CA ASP A 19 -4.76 3.84 11.38
C ASP A 19 -4.92 2.56 10.55
N ILE A 20 -6.00 2.47 9.77
CA ILE A 20 -6.27 1.33 8.90
C ILE A 20 -5.30 1.34 7.73
N ALA A 21 -5.16 2.48 7.05
CA ALA A 21 -4.28 2.60 5.89
C ALA A 21 -2.81 2.39 6.25
N GLN A 22 -2.37 2.92 7.40
CA GLN A 22 -0.99 2.72 7.86
C GLN A 22 -0.69 1.24 8.11
N LYS A 23 -1.52 0.55 8.91
CA LYS A 23 -1.34 -0.88 9.19
C LYS A 23 -1.29 -1.71 7.92
N GLU A 24 -2.16 -1.39 6.95
CA GLU A 24 -2.21 -2.13 5.71
C GLU A 24 -0.98 -1.92 4.84
N ILE A 25 -0.49 -0.67 4.73
CA ILE A 25 0.72 -0.42 3.95
C ILE A 25 1.96 -1.04 4.63
N GLU A 26 2.05 -0.98 5.95
CA GLU A 26 3.10 -1.66 6.72
C GLU A 26 3.08 -3.18 6.48
N ARG A 27 1.88 -3.77 6.43
CA ARG A 27 1.68 -5.19 6.15
C ARG A 27 2.17 -5.58 4.75
N ILE A 28 1.78 -4.85 3.71
CA ILE A 28 2.18 -5.18 2.32
C ILE A 28 3.68 -4.90 2.08
N ALA A 29 4.23 -3.86 2.69
CA ALA A 29 5.67 -3.56 2.62
C ALA A 29 6.47 -4.68 3.27
N SER A 30 6.09 -5.11 4.48
CA SER A 30 6.72 -6.21 5.20
C SER A 30 6.64 -7.53 4.44
N ALA A 31 5.49 -7.84 3.84
CA ALA A 31 5.30 -9.03 3.00
C ALA A 31 6.22 -9.06 1.78
N SER A 32 6.66 -7.89 1.30
CA SER A 32 7.58 -7.75 0.17
C SER A 32 9.05 -7.57 0.61
N GLY A 33 9.34 -7.73 1.89
CA GLY A 33 10.69 -7.55 2.46
C GLY A 33 11.18 -6.09 2.48
N LYS A 34 10.28 -5.11 2.32
CA LYS A 34 10.61 -3.68 2.31
C LYS A 34 10.32 -3.05 3.67
N ASN A 35 11.13 -2.07 4.06
CA ASN A 35 10.90 -1.27 5.27
C ASN A 35 9.96 -0.09 4.93
N SER A 36 8.79 -0.04 5.56
CA SER A 36 7.78 1.01 5.38
C SER A 36 8.28 2.42 5.72
N ASP A 37 9.28 2.55 6.59
CA ASP A 37 9.84 3.84 6.99
C ASP A 37 10.80 4.42 5.93
N ASN A 38 11.25 3.59 4.98
CA ASN A 38 12.23 3.96 3.96
C ASN A 38 11.81 3.49 2.56
N LEU A 39 10.54 3.66 2.21
CA LEU A 39 10.04 3.39 0.86
C LEU A 39 10.31 4.58 -0.06
N THR A 40 10.91 4.29 -1.22
CA THR A 40 10.90 5.22 -2.34
C THR A 40 9.51 5.26 -3.00
N LEU A 41 9.25 6.31 -3.79
CA LEU A 41 7.99 6.43 -4.52
C LEU A 41 7.75 5.28 -5.50
N ASP A 42 8.81 4.79 -6.14
CA ASP A 42 8.72 3.71 -7.12
C ASP A 42 8.40 2.38 -6.44
N GLU A 43 9.03 2.09 -5.29
CA GLU A 43 8.73 0.90 -4.50
C GLU A 43 7.29 0.93 -3.94
N LEU A 44 6.82 2.10 -3.50
CA LEU A 44 5.45 2.26 -3.05
C LEU A 44 4.45 2.05 -4.21
N ARG A 45 4.76 2.56 -5.40
CA ARG A 45 3.93 2.34 -6.60
C ARG A 45 3.83 0.86 -6.93
N GLU A 46 4.96 0.15 -6.91
CA GLU A 46 5.02 -1.30 -7.15
C GLU A 46 4.19 -2.07 -6.11
N LEU A 47 4.37 -1.76 -4.82
CA LEU A 47 3.62 -2.39 -3.72
C LEU A 47 2.10 -2.26 -3.90
N LEU A 48 1.63 -1.05 -4.20
CA LEU A 48 0.20 -0.78 -4.37
C LEU A 48 -0.36 -1.42 -5.64
N ALA A 49 0.42 -1.48 -6.72
CA ALA A 49 0.01 -2.15 -7.95
C ALA A 49 -0.20 -3.65 -7.73
N ASN A 50 0.76 -4.30 -7.06
CA ASN A 50 0.66 -5.72 -6.71
C ASN A 50 -0.53 -5.98 -5.77
N TYR A 51 -0.69 -5.14 -4.75
CA TYR A 51 -1.82 -5.23 -3.83
C TYR A 51 -3.17 -5.11 -4.55
N LEU A 52 -3.32 -4.13 -5.46
CA LEU A 52 -4.54 -3.96 -6.25
C LEU A 52 -4.80 -5.17 -7.15
N GLN A 53 -3.76 -5.73 -7.78
CA GLN A 53 -3.88 -6.94 -8.59
C GLN A 53 -4.44 -8.11 -7.75
N ASP A 54 -3.90 -8.34 -6.56
CA ASP A 54 -4.38 -9.40 -5.66
C ASP A 54 -5.84 -9.21 -5.25
N VAL A 55 -6.23 -7.96 -4.95
CA VAL A 55 -7.62 -7.62 -4.63
C VAL A 55 -8.55 -7.93 -5.81
N LEU A 56 -8.16 -7.54 -7.03
CA LEU A 56 -8.95 -7.77 -8.23
C LEU A 56 -9.07 -9.25 -8.58
N LEU A 57 -8.01 -10.04 -8.40
CA LEU A 57 -8.05 -11.49 -8.60
C LEU A 57 -9.01 -12.17 -7.62
N LYS A 58 -8.92 -11.82 -6.33
CA LYS A 58 -9.84 -12.36 -5.31
C LYS A 58 -11.29 -11.99 -5.58
N ALA A 59 -11.55 -10.73 -5.93
CA ALA A 59 -12.89 -10.28 -6.28
C ALA A 59 -13.43 -11.03 -7.51
N LYS A 60 -12.60 -11.20 -8.56
CA LYS A 60 -12.98 -11.97 -9.75
C LYS A 60 -13.39 -13.40 -9.38
N ASP A 61 -12.63 -14.06 -8.51
CA ASP A 61 -12.93 -15.42 -8.07
C ASP A 61 -14.22 -15.48 -7.25
N GLU A 62 -14.47 -14.49 -6.39
CA GLU A 62 -15.70 -14.35 -5.59
C GLU A 62 -16.95 -14.17 -6.45
N PHE A 63 -16.87 -13.37 -7.52
CA PHE A 63 -17.98 -13.10 -8.44
C PHE A 63 -18.14 -14.13 -9.58
N SER A 64 -17.29 -15.16 -9.64
CA SER A 64 -17.39 -16.23 -10.65
C SER A 64 -18.26 -17.42 -10.20
N LEU A 65 -18.98 -17.29 -9.08
CA LEU A 65 -20.01 -18.20 -8.57
C LEU A 65 -21.39 -17.90 -9.19
#